data_AF-A0A9P9XIC5-F1
#
_entry.id   AF-A0A9P9XIC5-F1
#
_cell.length_a   1.000
_cell.length_b   1.000
_cell.length_c   1.000
_cell.angle_alpha   90.00
_cell.angle_beta   90.00
_cell.angle_gamma   90.00
#
_symmetry.space_group_name_H-M   'P 1'
#
loop_
_entity.id
_entity.type
_entity.pdbx_description
1 polymer ?
#
loop_
_entity_poly.entity_id
_entity_poly.type
_entity_poly.pdbx_seq_one_letter_code
_entity_poly.pdbx_strand_id
1 'polypeptide(L)'
;MADSDAFHIAVGIPLPTDVGDEDFFSRPSTPDSGERVTLKCGEKVFTFSKSKLVKDSDYFRACLNSSNFVEGRTSVIEFDDIEPKVLKAYLRIVDMTTTGNPFDEFIAMTKWCREHAQDFVTVIEVYRLADRLLNEPVRVELAESILTYMQHEAVTTVNKSSPEGIKWLFNTYKNAYDNLDPNRPDEANLQSQIAEVCCQQIDIDKTYALARTNTEGEAFLEAVLMATTQRMATLLQQTRSLGIKMERLEAENQMIIENGYMGDYNDLMEYFSYHYRDRMHDGDFISIGDDGDGDEEDDENDDEDESDEDDESDEDDEDNEDDEDRDYGEDGVRRDH
;
A
#
# COMPACT_ATOMS: atom_id res chain seq x y z
N MET A 1 -18.82 -79.82 -4.34
CA MET A 1 -17.84 -79.83 -5.45
C MET A 1 -17.54 -78.36 -5.72
N ALA A 2 -16.56 -77.81 -4.98
CA ALA A 2 -15.15 -77.63 -5.40
C ALA A 2 -15.04 -76.44 -6.38
N ASP A 3 -14.25 -75.37 -6.22
CA ASP A 3 -13.07 -74.99 -5.42
C ASP A 3 -13.21 -73.46 -5.15
N SER A 4 -12.86 -72.83 -4.03
CA SER A 4 -11.57 -72.67 -3.33
C SER A 4 -10.43 -72.14 -4.22
N ASP A 5 -10.36 -70.82 -4.40
CA ASP A 5 -9.10 -70.14 -4.71
C ASP A 5 -8.88 -68.96 -3.76
N ALA A 6 -7.87 -69.14 -2.92
CA ALA A 6 -7.34 -68.18 -1.98
C ALA A 6 -6.14 -67.47 -2.63
N PHE A 7 -6.17 -66.14 -2.70
CA PHE A 7 -4.98 -65.35 -2.95
C PHE A 7 -4.53 -64.67 -1.66
N HIS A 8 -3.49 -65.25 -1.07
CA HIS A 8 -2.55 -64.59 -0.17
C HIS A 8 -1.55 -63.80 -1.02
N ILE A 9 -1.45 -62.48 -0.82
CA ILE A 9 -0.24 -61.71 -1.17
C ILE A 9 0.08 -60.71 -0.06
N ALA A 10 1.35 -60.79 0.36
CA ALA A 10 2.22 -59.94 1.20
C ALA A 10 1.69 -58.54 1.60
N VAL A 11 1.69 -58.16 2.87
CA VAL A 11 2.86 -57.71 3.67
C VAL A 11 3.66 -56.58 2.98
N GLY A 12 3.42 -55.36 3.48
CA GLY A 12 4.47 -54.38 3.74
C GLY A 12 5.05 -53.62 2.56
N ILE A 13 4.35 -52.58 2.11
CA ILE A 13 5.01 -51.40 1.53
C ILE A 13 4.79 -50.25 2.52
N PRO A 14 5.82 -49.75 3.22
CA PRO A 14 5.68 -48.51 3.97
C PRO A 14 5.38 -47.40 2.96
N LEU A 15 4.29 -46.68 3.19
CA LEU A 15 3.99 -45.43 2.52
C LEU A 15 5.20 -44.50 2.65
N PRO A 16 5.60 -43.77 1.58
CA PRO A 16 6.57 -42.71 1.70
C PRO A 16 6.01 -41.69 2.69
N THR A 17 6.66 -41.57 3.84
CA THR A 17 6.50 -40.39 4.71
C THR A 17 6.83 -39.16 3.88
N ASP A 18 5.91 -38.20 3.92
CA ASP A 18 6.03 -36.85 3.41
C ASP A 18 7.44 -36.27 3.65
N VAL A 19 8.22 -36.19 2.58
CA VAL A 19 9.47 -35.42 2.49
C VAL A 19 9.25 -34.46 1.31
N GLY A 20 9.27 -33.14 1.46
CA GLY A 20 9.33 -32.33 2.67
C GLY A 20 8.76 -30.96 2.33
N ASP A 21 8.01 -30.38 3.26
CA ASP A 21 8.04 -28.94 3.39
C ASP A 21 9.48 -28.61 3.77
N GLU A 22 10.25 -28.07 2.82
CA GLU A 22 11.58 -27.51 3.07
C GLU A 22 11.44 -26.52 4.24
N ASP A 23 11.78 -26.99 5.44
CA ASP A 23 11.82 -26.19 6.65
C ASP A 23 12.93 -25.17 6.45
N PHE A 24 12.60 -24.01 5.89
CA PHE A 24 13.45 -22.84 5.81
C PHE A 24 14.02 -22.42 7.18
N PHE A 25 13.48 -22.97 8.28
CA PHE A 25 13.99 -22.85 9.65
C PHE A 25 15.18 -23.79 9.97
N SER A 26 15.57 -24.69 9.06
CA SER A 26 16.67 -25.64 9.28
C SER A 26 18.06 -25.07 8.99
N ARG A 27 18.16 -23.81 8.55
CA ARG A 27 19.47 -23.17 8.44
C ARG A 27 19.94 -22.87 9.87
N PRO A 28 21.06 -23.47 10.35
CA PRO A 28 21.57 -23.18 11.67
C PRO A 28 22.14 -21.78 11.64
N SER A 29 21.29 -20.77 11.89
CA SER A 29 21.75 -19.51 12.45
C SER A 29 22.54 -19.90 13.69
N THR A 30 23.83 -19.56 13.70
CA THR A 30 24.71 -19.64 14.87
C THR A 30 23.90 -19.32 16.12
N PRO A 31 23.97 -20.13 17.20
CA PRO A 31 23.16 -19.89 18.39
C PRO A 31 23.60 -18.56 18.98
N ASP A 32 22.92 -17.52 18.53
CA ASP A 32 22.87 -16.24 19.21
C ASP A 32 22.44 -16.61 20.62
N SER A 33 23.28 -16.30 21.60
CA SER A 33 23.09 -16.64 23.01
C SER A 33 21.88 -15.93 23.63
N GLY A 34 21.01 -15.38 22.79
CA GLY A 34 19.78 -14.69 23.10
C GLY A 34 18.72 -15.62 23.67
N GLU A 35 17.99 -15.05 24.63
CA GLU A 35 16.79 -15.63 25.23
C GLU A 35 15.77 -16.00 24.14
N ARG A 36 15.26 -17.23 24.16
CA ARG A 36 14.26 -17.73 23.21
C ARG A 36 12.86 -17.71 23.83
N VAL A 37 11.87 -17.41 23.01
CA VAL A 37 10.45 -17.40 23.37
C VAL A 37 9.74 -18.52 22.60
N THR A 38 8.88 -19.25 23.27
CA THR A 38 7.99 -20.25 22.67
C THR A 38 6.62 -19.63 22.41
N LEU A 39 6.19 -19.63 21.16
CA LEU A 39 4.88 -19.15 20.73
C LEU A 39 4.02 -20.35 20.35
N LYS A 40 2.90 -20.55 21.04
CA LYS A 40 1.94 -21.61 20.76
C LYS A 40 0.75 -21.05 20.01
N CYS A 41 0.33 -21.75 18.97
CA CYS A 41 -0.76 -21.35 18.08
C CYS A 41 -1.55 -22.61 17.74
N GLY A 42 -2.59 -22.90 18.51
CA GLY A 42 -3.24 -24.22 18.49
C GLY A 42 -2.25 -25.36 18.76
N GLU A 43 -2.18 -26.34 17.85
CA GLU A 43 -1.26 -27.48 17.96
C GLU A 43 0.19 -27.19 17.52
N LYS A 44 0.43 -26.01 16.92
CA LYS A 44 1.73 -25.63 16.38
C LYS A 44 2.53 -24.85 17.43
N VAL A 45 3.83 -25.13 17.48
CA VAL A 45 4.76 -24.48 18.41
C VAL A 45 5.91 -23.88 17.60
N PHE A 46 6.13 -22.58 17.80
CA PHE A 46 7.22 -21.83 17.18
C PHE A 46 8.21 -21.41 18.26
N THR A 47 9.50 -21.40 17.95
CA THR A 47 10.54 -20.87 18.83
C THR A 47 11.23 -19.72 18.13
N PHE A 48 11.32 -18.56 18.78
CA PHE A 48 11.84 -17.34 18.16
C PHE A 48 12.71 -16.54 19.13
N SER A 49 13.56 -15.65 18.60
CA SER A 49 14.43 -14.81 19.42
C SER A 49 13.64 -13.71 20.14
N LYS A 50 13.81 -13.61 21.47
CA LYS A 50 13.17 -12.55 22.27
C LYS A 50 13.60 -11.16 21.79
N SER A 51 14.89 -10.96 21.56
CA SER A 51 15.45 -9.66 21.17
C SER A 51 14.81 -9.14 19.89
N LYS A 52 14.53 -10.03 18.93
CA LYS A 52 13.84 -9.70 17.68
C LYS A 52 12.37 -9.35 17.90
N LEU A 53 11.64 -10.11 18.72
CA LEU A 53 10.22 -9.84 19.00
C LEU A 53 10.01 -8.50 19.70
N VAL A 54 10.83 -8.16 20.69
CA VAL A 54 10.63 -6.96 21.52
C VAL A 54 11.19 -5.68 20.90
N LYS A 55 11.95 -5.77 19.80
CA LYS A 55 12.61 -4.64 19.15
C LYS A 55 11.57 -3.61 18.72
N ASP A 56 10.61 -4.04 17.92
CA ASP A 56 9.65 -3.15 17.24
C ASP A 56 8.19 -3.36 17.66
N SER A 57 7.90 -4.35 18.52
CA SER A 57 6.56 -4.63 19.03
C SER A 57 6.41 -4.28 20.51
N ASP A 58 5.55 -3.30 20.79
CA ASP A 58 5.24 -2.89 22.16
C ASP A 58 4.48 -3.97 22.94
N TYR A 59 3.64 -4.76 22.25
CA TYR A 59 2.97 -5.91 22.85
C TYR A 59 4.00 -6.90 23.42
N PHE A 60 4.96 -7.35 22.59
CA PHE A 60 5.97 -8.29 23.05
C PHE A 60 6.89 -7.68 24.11
N ARG A 61 7.25 -6.41 23.97
CA ARG A 61 8.04 -5.67 24.96
C ARG A 61 7.34 -5.66 26.32
N ALA A 62 6.05 -5.34 26.37
CA ALA A 62 5.26 -5.33 27.60
C ALA A 62 5.11 -6.72 28.21
N CYS A 63 4.78 -7.74 27.40
CA CYS A 63 4.54 -9.10 27.88
C CYS A 63 5.82 -9.82 28.34
N LEU A 64 6.95 -9.62 27.66
CA LEU A 64 8.17 -10.42 27.86
C LEU A 64 9.24 -9.76 28.74
N ASN A 65 9.22 -8.44 28.89
CA ASN A 65 10.19 -7.73 29.76
C ASN A 65 9.64 -7.45 31.16
N SER A 66 8.36 -7.72 31.42
CA SER A 66 7.74 -7.55 32.73
C SER A 66 7.55 -8.90 33.42
N SER A 67 8.07 -9.01 34.64
CA SER A 67 7.93 -10.21 35.49
C SER A 67 6.52 -10.38 36.08
N ASN A 68 5.65 -9.38 35.91
CA ASN A 68 4.27 -9.42 36.37
C ASN A 68 3.39 -10.31 35.49
N PHE A 69 3.77 -10.51 34.22
CA PHE A 69 3.07 -11.38 33.29
C PHE A 69 3.55 -12.84 33.44
N VAL A 70 2.69 -13.79 33.07
CA VAL A 70 3.08 -15.21 33.08
C VAL A 70 4.07 -15.46 31.95
N GLU A 71 3.81 -14.85 30.81
CA GLU A 71 4.56 -14.86 29.56
C GLU A 71 6.03 -14.44 29.80
N GLY A 72 6.27 -13.35 30.52
CA GLY A 72 7.62 -12.89 30.85
C GLY A 72 8.38 -13.81 31.82
N ARG A 73 7.68 -14.66 32.59
CA ARG A 73 8.31 -15.63 33.52
C ARG A 73 8.54 -16.99 32.89
N THR A 74 7.67 -17.42 31.99
CA THR A 74 7.75 -18.73 31.33
C THR A 74 8.45 -18.66 29.97
N SER A 75 8.54 -17.47 29.39
CA SER A 75 8.91 -17.24 27.98
C SER A 75 8.02 -18.05 27.02
N VAL A 76 6.76 -18.27 27.40
CA VAL A 76 5.74 -18.95 26.59
C VAL A 76 4.55 -18.01 26.39
N ILE A 77 4.18 -17.76 25.13
CA ILE A 77 2.97 -17.02 24.75
C ILE A 77 2.06 -17.98 23.98
N GLU A 78 0.77 -17.96 24.29
CA GLU A 78 -0.24 -18.81 23.66
C GLU A 78 -1.28 -17.93 22.94
N PHE A 79 -1.55 -18.27 21.68
CA PHE A 79 -2.52 -17.61 20.83
C PHE A 79 -3.58 -18.62 20.41
N ASP A 80 -4.82 -18.37 20.85
CA ASP A 80 -5.96 -19.26 20.58
C ASP A 80 -6.70 -18.90 19.30
N ASP A 81 -6.54 -17.66 18.82
CA ASP A 81 -7.34 -17.05 17.76
C ASP A 81 -6.52 -16.59 16.55
N ILE A 82 -5.23 -16.95 16.51
CA ILE A 82 -4.35 -16.70 15.37
C ILE A 82 -4.18 -18.00 14.59
N GLU A 83 -4.28 -17.94 13.26
CA GLU A 83 -3.96 -19.09 12.44
C GLU A 83 -2.43 -19.33 12.40
N PRO A 84 -1.93 -20.57 12.56
CA PRO A 84 -0.49 -20.83 12.55
C PRO A 84 0.24 -20.36 11.29
N LYS A 85 -0.44 -20.34 10.13
CA LYS A 85 0.11 -19.84 8.87
C LYS A 85 0.40 -18.33 8.95
N VAL A 86 -0.54 -17.56 9.50
CA VAL A 86 -0.43 -16.10 9.68
C VAL A 86 0.67 -15.77 10.70
N LEU A 87 0.73 -16.50 11.82
CA LEU A 87 1.81 -16.31 12.79
C LEU A 87 3.19 -16.63 12.19
N LYS A 88 3.33 -17.75 11.47
CA LYS A 88 4.59 -18.14 10.80
C LYS A 88 5.03 -17.06 9.80
N ALA A 89 4.09 -16.51 9.04
CA ALA A 89 4.29 -15.43 8.11
C ALA A 89 4.81 -14.16 8.79
N TYR A 90 4.12 -13.70 9.84
CA TYR A 90 4.53 -12.55 10.65
C TYR A 90 5.94 -12.72 11.23
N LEU A 91 6.25 -13.88 11.82
CA LEU A 91 7.57 -14.14 12.39
C LEU A 91 8.69 -14.07 11.35
N ARG A 92 8.42 -14.51 10.12
CA ARG A 92 9.38 -14.40 9.03
C ARG A 92 9.64 -12.95 8.65
N ILE A 93 8.61 -12.11 8.62
CA ILE A 93 8.76 -10.67 8.37
C ILE A 93 9.63 -10.04 9.45
N VAL A 94 9.31 -10.28 10.72
CA VAL A 94 10.10 -9.77 11.84
C VAL A 94 11.57 -10.25 11.75
N ASP A 95 11.79 -11.50 11.33
CA ASP A 95 13.15 -11.99 11.13
C ASP A 95 13.89 -11.22 10.03
N MET A 96 13.23 -10.94 8.91
CA MET A 96 13.78 -10.22 7.77
C MET A 96 14.08 -8.76 8.10
N THR A 97 13.12 -8.04 8.67
CA THR A 97 13.28 -6.61 9.03
C THR A 97 14.37 -6.42 10.07
N THR A 98 14.50 -7.34 11.05
CA THR A 98 15.57 -7.28 12.04
C THR A 98 16.96 -7.58 11.47
N THR A 99 17.03 -8.29 10.35
CA THR A 99 18.30 -8.58 9.63
C THR A 99 18.67 -7.54 8.58
N GLY A 100 17.84 -6.51 8.37
CA GLY A 100 18.05 -5.50 7.32
C GLY A 100 17.82 -6.04 5.91
N ASN A 101 17.09 -7.15 5.76
CA ASN A 101 16.70 -7.65 4.45
C ASN A 101 15.49 -6.84 3.95
N PRO A 102 15.48 -6.42 2.67
CA PRO A 102 14.40 -5.61 2.13
C PRO A 102 13.09 -6.40 2.07
N PHE A 103 11.98 -5.70 2.34
CA PHE A 103 10.64 -6.30 2.34
C PHE A 103 10.19 -6.82 0.97
N ASP A 104 10.66 -6.19 -0.11
CA ASP A 104 10.38 -6.61 -1.48
C ASP A 104 10.79 -8.07 -1.73
N GLU A 105 11.87 -8.52 -1.07
CA GLU A 105 12.32 -9.91 -1.15
C GLU A 105 11.31 -10.85 -0.47
N PHE A 106 10.63 -10.42 0.60
CA PHE A 106 9.61 -11.23 1.27
C PHE A 106 8.41 -11.49 0.36
N ILE A 107 7.86 -10.45 -0.27
CA ILE A 107 6.72 -10.58 -1.18
C ILE A 107 7.11 -11.43 -2.41
N ALA A 108 8.31 -11.23 -2.97
CA ALA A 108 8.80 -12.02 -4.08
C ALA A 108 9.04 -13.51 -3.71
N MET A 109 9.62 -13.76 -2.53
CA MET A 109 9.97 -15.09 -2.04
C MET A 109 8.76 -15.91 -1.61
N THR A 110 7.71 -15.27 -1.10
CA THR A 110 6.61 -16.00 -0.47
C THR A 110 5.77 -16.80 -1.46
N LYS A 111 5.90 -16.57 -2.78
CA LYS A 111 5.05 -17.19 -3.83
C LYS A 111 3.54 -17.03 -3.58
N TRP A 112 3.12 -16.30 -2.54
CA TRP A 112 1.75 -16.13 -2.05
C TRP A 112 0.85 -15.38 -3.02
N CYS A 113 1.31 -15.08 -4.23
CA CYS A 113 0.53 -14.31 -5.17
C CYS A 113 0.58 -14.88 -6.58
N ARG A 114 1.19 -16.06 -6.79
CA ARG A 114 1.35 -16.62 -8.15
C ARG A 114 0.25 -17.60 -8.54
N GLU A 115 -0.35 -18.29 -7.59
CA GLU A 115 -1.24 -19.42 -7.89
C GLU A 115 -2.71 -19.08 -7.65
N HIS A 116 -3.05 -18.46 -6.51
CA HIS A 116 -4.44 -18.17 -6.17
C HIS A 116 -4.62 -16.75 -5.60
N ALA A 117 -5.69 -16.06 -6.02
CA ALA A 117 -6.08 -14.76 -5.46
C ALA A 117 -6.36 -14.81 -3.95
N GLN A 118 -6.64 -16.00 -3.41
CA GLN A 118 -6.87 -16.23 -1.98
C GLN A 118 -5.58 -16.15 -1.15
N ASP A 119 -4.42 -16.40 -1.75
CA ASP A 119 -3.16 -16.41 -1.02
C ASP A 119 -2.77 -15.01 -0.51
N PHE A 120 -3.28 -13.97 -1.16
CA PHE A 120 -3.12 -12.58 -0.73
C PHE A 120 -3.85 -12.25 0.57
N VAL A 121 -4.89 -13.01 0.93
CA VAL A 121 -5.62 -12.84 2.20
C VAL A 121 -4.68 -13.02 3.39
N THR A 122 -3.75 -13.97 3.32
CA THR A 122 -2.75 -14.17 4.38
C THR A 122 -1.86 -12.94 4.58
N VAL A 123 -1.56 -12.16 3.53
CA VAL A 123 -0.79 -10.90 3.67
C VAL A 123 -1.58 -9.86 4.45
N ILE A 124 -2.87 -9.71 4.14
CA ILE A 124 -3.76 -8.79 4.88
C ILE A 124 -3.93 -9.23 6.33
N GLU A 125 -4.08 -10.53 6.58
CA GLU A 125 -4.15 -11.07 7.94
C GLU A 125 -2.87 -10.80 8.74
N VAL A 126 -1.71 -10.86 8.09
CA VAL A 126 -0.42 -10.52 8.71
C VAL A 126 -0.30 -9.03 9.00
N TYR A 127 -0.81 -8.17 8.12
CA TYR A 127 -0.92 -6.72 8.37
C TYR A 127 -1.79 -6.43 9.60
N ARG A 128 -2.96 -7.06 9.70
CA ARG A 128 -3.85 -6.95 10.88
C ARG A 128 -3.22 -7.56 12.13
N LEU A 129 -2.44 -8.62 11.99
CA LEU A 129 -1.71 -9.21 13.11
C LEU A 129 -0.59 -8.28 13.60
N ALA A 130 0.15 -7.61 12.70
CA ALA A 130 1.18 -6.65 13.07
C ALA A 130 0.60 -5.50 13.88
N ASP A 131 -0.56 -5.00 13.47
CA ASP A 131 -1.33 -4.01 14.21
C ASP A 131 -1.74 -4.50 15.61
N ARG A 132 -2.35 -5.69 15.71
CA ARG A 132 -2.74 -6.28 17.00
C ARG A 132 -1.56 -6.46 17.95
N LEU A 133 -0.40 -6.81 17.39
CA LEU A 133 0.85 -6.97 18.13
C LEU A 133 1.57 -5.65 18.34
N LEU A 134 0.94 -4.51 18.04
CA LEU A 134 1.51 -3.17 18.21
C LEU A 134 2.91 -3.05 17.61
N ASN A 135 3.08 -3.60 16.40
CA ASN A 135 4.31 -3.55 15.63
C ASN A 135 4.15 -2.58 14.46
N GLU A 136 4.18 -1.29 14.80
CA GLU A 136 3.93 -0.20 13.85
C GLU A 136 4.86 -0.22 12.63
N PRO A 137 6.19 -0.40 12.77
CA PRO A 137 7.09 -0.41 11.63
C PRO A 137 6.73 -1.50 10.60
N VAL A 138 6.46 -2.72 11.08
CA VAL A 138 6.06 -3.83 10.21
C VAL A 138 4.70 -3.57 9.58
N ARG A 139 3.77 -2.93 10.29
CA ARG A 139 2.44 -2.61 9.78
C ARG A 139 2.48 -1.60 8.64
N VAL A 140 3.24 -0.52 8.79
CA VAL A 140 3.41 0.53 7.76
C VAL A 140 4.09 -0.07 6.52
N GLU A 141 5.21 -0.78 6.72
CA GLU A 141 5.96 -1.41 5.64
C GLU A 141 5.13 -2.46 4.88
N LEU A 142 4.27 -3.21 5.59
CA LEU A 142 3.31 -4.13 4.98
C LEU A 142 2.29 -3.39 4.10
N ALA A 143 1.72 -2.28 4.58
CA ALA A 143 0.74 -1.51 3.81
C ALA A 143 1.32 -0.99 2.51
N GLU A 144 2.53 -0.41 2.56
CA GLU A 144 3.25 0.06 1.37
C GLU A 144 3.56 -1.10 0.42
N SER A 145 4.06 -2.21 0.95
CA SER A 145 4.40 -3.40 0.15
C SER A 145 3.18 -4.03 -0.53
N ILE A 146 2.03 -4.05 0.15
CA ILE A 146 0.75 -4.48 -0.41
C ILE A 146 0.39 -3.64 -1.64
N LEU A 147 0.48 -2.31 -1.52
CA LEU A 147 0.13 -1.38 -2.59
C LEU A 147 1.13 -1.46 -3.75
N THR A 148 2.43 -1.50 -3.46
CA THR A 148 3.49 -1.65 -4.47
C THR A 148 3.32 -2.95 -5.26
N TYR A 149 3.07 -4.07 -4.57
CA TYR A 149 2.79 -5.36 -5.22
C TYR A 149 1.57 -5.26 -6.15
N MET A 150 0.51 -4.61 -5.68
CA MET A 150 -0.74 -4.44 -6.40
C MET A 150 -0.63 -3.52 -7.63
N GLN A 151 0.21 -2.49 -7.56
CA GLN A 151 0.44 -1.53 -8.65
C GLN A 151 1.36 -2.11 -9.73
N HIS A 152 2.37 -2.88 -9.33
CA HIS A 152 3.43 -3.32 -10.24
C HIS A 152 3.41 -4.83 -10.50
N GLU A 153 3.68 -5.65 -9.48
CA GLU A 153 3.94 -7.08 -9.63
C GLU A 153 2.71 -7.90 -10.04
N ALA A 154 1.55 -7.65 -9.41
CA ALA A 154 0.29 -8.30 -9.78
C ALA A 154 -0.10 -8.00 -11.24
N VAL A 155 0.26 -6.79 -11.69
CA VAL A 155 -0.07 -6.26 -13.01
C VAL A 155 0.83 -6.85 -14.10
N THR A 156 2.13 -6.99 -13.83
CA THR A 156 3.11 -7.53 -14.78
C THR A 156 2.98 -9.04 -14.95
N THR A 157 2.51 -9.75 -13.92
CA THR A 157 2.36 -11.20 -13.92
C THR A 157 1.11 -11.70 -14.65
N VAL A 158 0.13 -10.82 -14.91
CA VAL A 158 -1.19 -11.19 -15.43
C VAL A 158 -1.41 -10.67 -16.85
N ASN A 159 -1.92 -11.53 -17.73
CA ASN A 159 -2.36 -11.10 -19.06
C ASN A 159 -3.67 -10.29 -18.99
N LYS A 160 -3.56 -8.96 -18.94
CA LYS A 160 -4.70 -8.01 -18.92
C LYS A 160 -5.59 -8.03 -20.16
N SER A 161 -5.17 -8.70 -21.23
CA SER A 161 -5.98 -8.89 -22.44
C SER A 161 -6.89 -10.10 -22.35
N SER A 162 -6.64 -11.03 -21.42
CA SER A 162 -7.49 -12.20 -21.17
C SER A 162 -8.56 -11.87 -20.12
N PRO A 163 -9.83 -12.28 -20.35
CA PRO A 163 -10.90 -12.15 -19.35
C PRO A 163 -10.56 -12.84 -18.02
N GLU A 164 -9.89 -13.99 -18.06
CA GLU A 164 -9.46 -14.75 -16.89
C GLU A 164 -8.41 -13.98 -16.09
N GLY A 165 -7.46 -13.34 -16.76
CA GLY A 165 -6.45 -12.49 -16.10
C GLY A 165 -7.08 -11.30 -15.41
N ILE A 166 -7.99 -10.59 -16.09
CA ILE A 166 -8.72 -9.46 -15.50
C ILE A 166 -9.59 -9.90 -14.32
N LYS A 167 -10.26 -11.05 -14.43
CA LYS A 167 -11.05 -11.63 -13.33
C LYS A 167 -10.18 -11.99 -12.13
N TRP A 168 -9.02 -12.61 -12.37
CA TRP A 168 -8.07 -12.93 -11.30
C TRP A 168 -7.62 -11.66 -10.58
N LEU A 169 -7.20 -10.65 -11.34
CA LEU A 169 -6.69 -9.39 -10.79
C LEU A 169 -7.76 -8.66 -9.97
N PHE A 170 -8.99 -8.56 -10.49
CA PHE A 170 -10.12 -7.98 -9.77
C PHE A 170 -10.43 -8.72 -8.47
N ASN A 171 -10.43 -10.05 -8.50
CA ASN A 171 -10.67 -10.85 -7.30
C ASN A 171 -9.55 -10.70 -6.27
N THR A 172 -8.30 -10.52 -6.69
CA THR A 172 -7.17 -10.22 -5.78
C THR A 172 -7.39 -8.90 -5.05
N TYR A 173 -7.74 -7.83 -5.77
CA TYR A 173 -8.05 -6.53 -5.15
C TYR A 173 -9.26 -6.61 -4.22
N LYS A 174 -10.35 -7.24 -4.68
CA LYS A 174 -11.57 -7.44 -3.90
C LYS A 174 -11.29 -8.21 -2.61
N ASN A 175 -10.58 -9.32 -2.69
CA ASN A 175 -10.24 -10.13 -1.52
C ASN A 175 -9.41 -9.33 -0.51
N ALA A 176 -8.47 -8.51 -0.98
CA ALA A 176 -7.69 -7.66 -0.09
C ALA A 176 -8.57 -6.61 0.60
N TYR A 177 -9.43 -5.94 -0.18
CA TYR A 177 -10.38 -4.96 0.32
C TYR A 177 -11.35 -5.54 1.37
N ASP A 178 -11.98 -6.68 1.07
CA ASP A 178 -13.00 -7.30 1.92
C ASP A 178 -12.45 -7.83 3.26
N ASN A 179 -11.13 -8.04 3.37
CA ASN A 179 -10.49 -8.53 4.59
C ASN A 179 -10.04 -7.43 5.56
N LEU A 180 -10.18 -6.16 5.15
CA LEU A 180 -9.89 -4.99 5.97
C LEU A 180 -11.16 -4.51 6.68
N ASP A 181 -11.01 -3.93 7.88
CA ASP A 181 -12.11 -3.39 8.68
C ASP A 181 -12.35 -1.90 8.35
N PRO A 182 -13.49 -1.54 7.74
CA PRO A 182 -13.78 -0.14 7.39
C PRO A 182 -13.98 0.77 8.61
N ASN A 183 -14.17 0.21 9.81
CA ASN A 183 -14.34 1.01 11.03
C ASN A 183 -12.99 1.49 11.61
N ARG A 184 -11.88 1.01 11.06
CA ARG A 184 -10.54 1.35 11.51
C ARG A 184 -9.91 2.33 10.52
N PRO A 185 -9.51 3.55 10.93
CA PRO A 185 -9.09 4.60 10.00
C PRO A 185 -7.93 4.21 9.09
N ASP A 186 -6.95 3.48 9.62
CA ASP A 186 -5.78 2.96 8.92
C ASP A 186 -6.16 1.89 7.89
N GLU A 187 -6.99 0.92 8.29
CA GLU A 187 -7.46 -0.13 7.38
C GLU A 187 -8.41 0.44 6.31
N ALA A 188 -9.26 1.40 6.67
CA ALA A 188 -10.16 2.10 5.74
C ALA A 188 -9.39 2.97 4.73
N ASN A 189 -8.29 3.59 5.15
CA ASN A 189 -7.39 4.29 4.25
C ASN A 189 -6.74 3.31 3.26
N LEU A 190 -6.26 2.15 3.74
CA LEU A 190 -5.71 1.11 2.88
C LEU A 190 -6.77 0.55 1.91
N GLN A 191 -8.02 0.34 2.36
CA GLN A 191 -9.14 -0.04 1.49
C GLN A 191 -9.37 0.96 0.36
N SER A 192 -9.36 2.26 0.68
CA SER A 192 -9.54 3.33 -0.30
C SER A 192 -8.43 3.31 -1.34
N GLN A 193 -7.19 3.15 -0.91
CA GLN A 193 -6.03 3.04 -1.80
C GLN A 193 -6.08 1.78 -2.68
N ILE A 194 -6.50 0.62 -2.15
CA ILE A 194 -6.69 -0.60 -2.94
C ILE A 194 -7.74 -0.40 -4.03
N ALA A 195 -8.86 0.26 -3.71
CA ALA A 195 -9.91 0.57 -4.69
C ALA A 195 -9.39 1.54 -5.78
N GLU A 196 -8.58 2.53 -5.39
CA GLU A 196 -7.94 3.44 -6.32
C GLU A 196 -6.95 2.72 -7.24
N VAL A 197 -6.08 1.86 -6.70
CA VAL A 197 -5.15 1.06 -7.51
C VAL A 197 -5.91 0.17 -8.48
N CYS A 198 -7.01 -0.47 -8.06
CA CYS A 198 -7.87 -1.25 -8.95
C CYS A 198 -8.39 -0.39 -10.13
N CYS A 199 -8.88 0.82 -9.86
CA CYS A 199 -9.39 1.73 -10.89
C CYS A 199 -8.29 2.24 -11.84
N GLN A 200 -7.03 2.26 -11.39
CA GLN A 200 -5.89 2.60 -12.22
C GLN A 200 -5.50 1.46 -13.15
N GLN A 201 -5.67 0.22 -12.71
CA GLN A 201 -5.13 -0.96 -13.39
C GLN A 201 -6.12 -1.70 -14.29
N ILE A 202 -7.43 -1.54 -14.05
CA ILE A 202 -8.51 -2.20 -14.79
C ILE A 202 -9.38 -1.14 -15.47
N ASP A 203 -9.61 -1.31 -16.78
CA ASP A 203 -10.49 -0.45 -17.56
C ASP A 203 -11.93 -0.44 -16.98
N ILE A 204 -12.57 0.73 -17.00
CA ILE A 204 -13.91 0.92 -16.41
C ILE A 204 -14.97 0.03 -17.06
N ASP A 205 -14.90 -0.21 -18.38
CA ASP A 205 -15.84 -1.08 -19.09
C ASP A 205 -15.69 -2.53 -18.63
N LYS A 206 -14.45 -2.95 -18.37
CA LYS A 206 -14.14 -4.28 -17.82
C LYS A 206 -14.61 -4.42 -16.38
N THR A 207 -14.47 -3.35 -15.58
CA THR A 207 -14.97 -3.29 -14.20
C THR A 207 -16.49 -3.47 -14.17
N TYR A 208 -17.24 -2.75 -15.01
CA TYR A 208 -18.69 -2.94 -15.15
C TYR A 208 -19.08 -4.33 -15.64
N ALA A 209 -18.30 -4.91 -16.57
CA ALA A 209 -18.56 -6.27 -17.03
C ALA A 209 -18.40 -7.30 -15.90
N LEU A 210 -17.36 -7.16 -15.07
CA LEU A 210 -17.13 -8.02 -13.91
C LEU A 210 -18.21 -7.85 -12.85
N ALA A 211 -18.58 -6.61 -12.53
CA ALA A 211 -19.66 -6.26 -11.60
C ALA A 211 -20.98 -6.98 -11.89
N ARG A 212 -21.35 -7.08 -13.18
CA ARG A 212 -22.59 -7.78 -13.59
C ARG A 212 -22.55 -9.29 -13.33
N THR A 213 -21.37 -9.87 -13.21
CA THR A 213 -21.18 -11.31 -13.03
C THR A 213 -20.87 -11.70 -11.59
N ASN A 214 -20.48 -10.74 -10.75
CA ASN A 214 -20.11 -10.97 -9.36
C ASN A 214 -21.00 -10.13 -8.43
N THR A 215 -22.01 -10.77 -7.85
CA THR A 215 -22.92 -10.11 -6.88
C THR A 215 -22.30 -9.97 -5.49
N GLU A 216 -21.18 -10.65 -5.23
CA GLU A 216 -20.43 -10.50 -3.98
C GLU A 216 -19.41 -9.37 -4.15
N GLY A 217 -19.38 -8.42 -3.20
CA GLY A 217 -18.47 -7.27 -3.25
C GLY A 217 -19.09 -5.97 -3.75
N GLU A 218 -20.37 -5.72 -3.50
CA GLU A 218 -21.03 -4.46 -3.84
C GLU A 218 -20.30 -3.24 -3.25
N ALA A 219 -19.88 -3.32 -1.98
CA ALA A 219 -19.10 -2.27 -1.32
C ALA A 219 -17.76 -2.00 -2.01
N PHE A 220 -17.01 -3.06 -2.38
CA PHE A 220 -15.77 -2.91 -3.12
C PHE A 220 -16.01 -2.26 -4.49
N LEU A 221 -17.04 -2.71 -5.21
CA LEU A 221 -17.39 -2.14 -6.51
C LEU A 221 -17.79 -0.66 -6.39
N GLU A 222 -18.60 -0.31 -5.39
CA GLU A 222 -18.98 1.07 -5.11
C GLU A 222 -17.74 1.92 -4.84
N ALA A 223 -16.79 1.44 -4.02
CA ALA A 223 -15.52 2.11 -3.76
C ALA A 223 -14.71 2.32 -5.05
N VAL A 224 -14.61 1.31 -5.93
CA VAL A 224 -13.89 1.42 -7.22
C VAL A 224 -14.58 2.42 -8.15
N LEU A 225 -15.91 2.45 -8.19
CA LEU A 225 -16.68 3.40 -9.00
C LEU A 225 -16.55 4.83 -8.47
N MET A 226 -16.55 5.01 -7.15
CA MET A 226 -16.30 6.29 -6.49
C MET A 226 -14.89 6.80 -6.81
N ALA A 227 -13.87 5.95 -6.65
CA ALA A 227 -12.48 6.28 -6.99
C ALA A 227 -12.33 6.64 -8.49
N THR A 228 -13.03 5.94 -9.38
CA THR A 228 -13.05 6.25 -10.81
C THR A 228 -13.70 7.61 -11.08
N THR A 229 -14.82 7.90 -10.44
CA THR A 229 -15.55 9.17 -10.59
C THR A 229 -14.69 10.34 -10.12
N GLN A 230 -14.07 10.21 -8.96
CA GLN A 230 -13.14 11.21 -8.42
C GLN A 230 -11.96 11.43 -9.37
N ARG A 231 -11.35 10.36 -9.87
CA ARG A 231 -10.26 10.46 -10.84
C ARG A 231 -10.69 11.16 -12.13
N MET A 232 -11.86 10.86 -12.67
CA MET A 232 -12.41 11.53 -13.84
C MET A 232 -12.64 13.02 -13.58
N ALA A 233 -13.14 13.39 -12.40
CA ALA A 233 -13.31 14.79 -12.01
C ALA A 233 -11.97 15.54 -11.96
N THR A 234 -10.94 14.94 -11.35
CA THR A 234 -9.57 15.50 -11.30
C THR A 234 -9.00 15.68 -12.71
N LEU A 235 -9.12 14.68 -13.59
CA LEU A 235 -8.63 14.77 -14.96
C LEU A 235 -9.37 15.85 -15.77
N LEU A 236 -10.68 16.01 -15.58
CA LEU A 236 -11.46 17.08 -16.22
C LEU A 236 -11.00 18.45 -15.74
N GLN A 237 -10.75 18.61 -14.43
CA GLN A 237 -10.24 19.86 -13.87
C GLN A 237 -8.84 20.19 -14.42
N GLN A 238 -7.94 19.20 -14.48
CA GLN A 238 -6.61 19.36 -15.07
C GLN A 238 -6.68 19.73 -16.56
N THR A 239 -7.58 19.09 -17.33
CA THR A 239 -7.78 19.37 -18.75
C THR A 239 -8.27 20.80 -18.98
N ARG A 240 -9.21 21.28 -18.16
CA ARG A 240 -9.68 22.68 -18.21
C ARG A 240 -8.56 23.67 -17.88
N SER A 241 -7.79 23.39 -16.82
CA SER A 241 -6.64 24.21 -16.44
C SER A 241 -5.60 24.30 -17.56
N LEU A 242 -5.29 23.17 -18.22
CA LEU A 242 -4.37 23.13 -19.35
C LEU A 242 -4.93 23.89 -20.57
N GLY A 243 -6.23 23.78 -20.83
CA GLY A 243 -6.91 24.54 -21.89
C GLY A 243 -6.76 26.05 -21.72
N ILE A 244 -7.00 26.56 -20.51
CA ILE A 244 -6.83 27.99 -20.18
C ILE A 244 -5.37 28.44 -20.40
N LYS A 245 -4.40 27.63 -19.95
CA LYS A 245 -2.97 27.90 -20.17
C LYS A 245 -2.62 27.95 -21.65
N MET A 246 -3.20 27.06 -22.46
CA MET A 246 -2.98 27.02 -23.90
C MET A 246 -3.59 28.25 -24.60
N GLU A 247 -4.81 28.65 -24.26
CA GLU A 247 -5.45 29.86 -24.79
C GLU A 247 -4.65 31.13 -24.45
N ARG A 248 -4.12 31.21 -23.22
CA ARG A 248 -3.24 32.31 -22.81
C ARG A 248 -1.97 32.35 -23.66
N LEU A 249 -1.30 31.22 -23.85
CA LEU A 249 -0.10 31.14 -24.68
C LEU A 249 -0.37 31.48 -26.15
N GLU A 250 -1.51 31.06 -26.69
CA GLU A 250 -1.93 31.43 -28.04
C GLU A 250 -2.17 32.93 -28.17
N ALA A 251 -2.83 33.56 -27.19
CA ALA A 251 -3.03 35.00 -27.14
C ALA A 251 -1.70 35.77 -27.04
N GLU A 252 -0.78 35.32 -26.19
CA GLU A 252 0.57 35.90 -26.07
C GLU A 252 1.34 35.79 -27.40
N ASN A 253 1.30 34.63 -28.06
CA ASN A 253 1.94 34.44 -29.36
C ASN A 253 1.31 35.32 -30.46
N GLN A 254 -0.02 35.46 -30.47
CA GLN A 254 -0.72 36.34 -31.40
C GLN A 254 -0.33 37.81 -31.19
N MET A 255 -0.20 38.27 -29.93
CA MET A 255 0.27 39.61 -29.62
C MET A 255 1.70 39.85 -30.15
N ILE A 256 2.59 38.86 -30.06
CA ILE A 256 3.96 38.95 -30.60
C ILE A 256 3.93 39.12 -32.12
N ILE A 257 3.08 38.35 -32.82
CA ILE A 257 2.92 38.42 -34.27
C ILE A 257 2.34 39.77 -34.71
N GLU A 258 1.27 40.22 -34.06
CA GLU A 258 0.54 41.44 -34.44
C GLU A 258 1.31 42.72 -34.14
N ASN A 259 1.98 42.79 -32.99
CA ASN A 259 2.74 43.97 -32.60
C ASN A 259 4.11 44.06 -33.30
N GLY A 260 4.43 43.10 -34.18
CA GLY A 260 5.65 43.16 -34.97
C GLY A 260 6.90 43.23 -34.09
N TYR A 261 6.99 42.38 -33.06
CA TYR A 261 8.22 42.16 -32.30
C TYR A 261 9.25 41.38 -33.16
N MET A 262 9.66 42.02 -34.25
CA MET A 262 10.90 41.81 -34.99
C MET A 262 11.79 43.07 -34.90
N GLY A 263 11.41 44.06 -34.10
CA GLY A 263 12.28 45.17 -33.68
C GLY A 263 12.97 44.81 -32.37
N ASP A 264 14.23 44.35 -32.47
CA ASP A 264 15.12 43.94 -31.38
C ASP A 264 14.81 42.62 -30.67
N TYR A 265 14.99 41.51 -31.41
CA TYR A 265 15.32 40.21 -30.82
C TYR A 265 16.50 40.27 -29.81
N ASN A 266 17.34 41.31 -29.87
CA ASN A 266 18.44 41.55 -28.93
C ASN A 266 17.92 41.94 -27.53
N ASP A 267 16.92 42.82 -27.41
CA ASP A 267 16.38 43.22 -26.10
C ASP A 267 15.62 42.08 -25.43
N LEU A 268 14.92 41.25 -26.20
CA LEU A 268 14.22 40.09 -25.66
C LEU A 268 15.21 39.00 -25.20
N MET A 269 16.30 38.77 -25.95
CA MET A 269 17.39 37.89 -25.53
C MET A 269 18.14 38.43 -24.30
N GLU A 270 18.29 39.75 -24.17
CA GLU A 270 18.87 40.37 -22.98
C GLU A 270 17.93 40.21 -21.77
N TYR A 271 16.61 40.37 -21.94
CA TYR A 271 15.62 40.15 -20.88
C TYR A 271 15.59 38.69 -20.40
N PHE A 272 15.56 37.71 -21.31
CA PHE A 272 15.66 36.30 -20.94
C PHE A 272 17.03 35.95 -20.36
N SER A 273 18.12 36.56 -20.84
CA SER A 273 19.46 36.39 -20.27
C SER A 273 19.57 36.95 -18.85
N TYR A 274 18.83 38.01 -18.51
CA TYR A 274 18.83 38.55 -17.15
C TYR A 274 18.01 37.66 -16.20
N HIS A 275 16.81 37.25 -16.61
CA HIS A 275 15.96 36.42 -15.74
C HIS A 275 16.43 34.97 -15.59
N TYR A 276 17.10 34.39 -16.59
CA TYR A 276 17.75 33.08 -16.41
C TYR A 276 19.02 33.16 -15.55
N ARG A 277 19.66 34.32 -15.44
CA ARG A 277 20.90 34.50 -14.66
C ARG A 277 20.62 34.73 -13.18
N ASP A 278 19.55 35.45 -12.83
CA ASP A 278 19.09 35.53 -11.44
C ASP A 278 18.56 34.17 -10.93
N ARG A 279 17.85 33.42 -11.77
CA ARG A 279 17.35 32.09 -11.38
C ARG A 279 18.44 31.00 -11.24
N MET A 280 19.65 31.27 -11.75
CA MET A 280 20.81 30.40 -11.61
C MET A 280 21.78 30.88 -10.51
N HIS A 281 21.55 32.06 -9.91
CA HIS A 281 22.44 32.60 -8.89
C HIS A 281 22.04 32.26 -7.46
N ASP A 282 20.79 31.85 -7.22
CA ASP A 282 20.35 31.29 -5.94
C ASP A 282 20.31 29.74 -5.93
N GLY A 283 20.79 29.11 -7.01
CA GLY A 283 21.04 27.67 -7.03
C GLY A 283 22.50 27.40 -6.69
N ASP A 284 22.76 26.89 -5.48
CA ASP A 284 24.04 26.36 -5.05
C ASP A 284 24.68 25.51 -6.14
N PHE A 285 25.67 26.09 -6.80
CA PHE A 285 26.45 25.42 -7.83
C PHE A 285 27.36 24.43 -7.12
N ILE A 286 26.90 23.19 -6.93
CA ILE A 286 27.73 22.06 -6.50
C ILE A 286 28.86 21.92 -7.52
N SER A 287 30.02 22.48 -7.17
CA SER A 287 31.26 22.35 -7.93
C SER A 287 31.68 20.89 -7.89
N ILE A 288 31.40 20.14 -8.96
CA ILE A 288 32.00 18.83 -9.19
C ILE A 288 33.49 19.06 -9.44
N GLY A 289 34.25 19.02 -8.34
CA GLY A 289 35.70 18.93 -8.34
C GLY A 289 36.12 17.53 -8.77
N ASP A 290 36.67 17.46 -9.97
CA ASP A 290 37.61 16.44 -10.39
C ASP A 290 38.88 16.61 -9.54
N ASP A 291 39.20 15.60 -8.72
CA ASP A 291 40.55 15.12 -8.38
C ASP A 291 40.59 14.49 -6.98
N GLY A 292 40.96 13.21 -6.91
CA GLY A 292 41.92 12.76 -5.90
C GLY A 292 41.41 11.87 -4.77
N ASP A 293 42.02 10.69 -4.69
CA ASP A 293 42.06 9.77 -3.56
C ASP A 293 42.28 10.49 -2.20
N GLY A 294 41.48 10.15 -1.19
CA GLY A 294 41.68 10.64 0.17
C GLY A 294 40.70 10.03 1.16
N ASP A 295 41.24 9.19 2.04
CA ASP A 295 40.59 8.55 3.17
C ASP A 295 39.94 9.52 4.18
N GLU A 296 39.11 8.93 5.04
CA GLU A 296 38.78 9.33 6.42
C GLU A 296 37.60 10.28 6.69
N GLU A 297 36.62 9.66 7.38
CA GLU A 297 35.97 10.09 8.63
C GLU A 297 34.79 11.07 8.60
N ASP A 298 33.68 10.51 9.10
CA ASP A 298 32.86 11.01 10.20
C ASP A 298 32.13 12.36 10.11
N ASP A 299 30.83 12.21 10.31
CA ASP A 299 30.03 12.93 11.29
C ASP A 299 29.30 14.24 10.92
N GLU A 300 28.02 14.16 11.31
CA GLU A 300 27.15 15.22 11.85
C GLU A 300 26.41 16.18 10.90
N ASN A 301 25.07 16.01 10.90
CA ASN A 301 24.03 17.05 11.07
C ASN A 301 23.91 18.10 9.92
N ASP A 302 22.79 18.72 9.59
CA ASP A 302 21.48 18.97 10.19
C ASP A 302 20.48 19.06 9.03
N ASP A 303 19.35 18.35 9.12
CA ASP A 303 18.20 18.61 8.23
C ASP A 303 17.49 19.87 8.75
N GLU A 304 17.75 21.02 8.13
CA GLU A 304 17.01 22.25 8.38
C GLU A 304 15.62 22.16 7.73
N ASP A 305 14.61 22.08 8.60
CA ASP A 305 13.19 22.35 8.35
C ASP A 305 13.03 23.79 7.80
N GLU A 306 12.76 23.93 6.50
CA GLU A 306 12.22 25.19 5.95
C GLU A 306 10.68 25.14 6.00
N SER A 307 10.16 25.69 7.09
CA SER A 307 8.80 26.19 7.21
C SER A 307 8.66 27.49 6.42
N ASP A 308 7.93 27.48 5.30
CA ASP A 308 7.50 28.71 4.64
C ASP A 308 6.04 29.02 4.98
N GLU A 309 5.93 30.18 5.61
CA GLU A 309 4.78 30.84 6.22
C GLU A 309 3.88 31.51 5.18
N ASP A 310 2.58 31.52 5.50
CA ASP A 310 1.65 32.65 5.39
C ASP A 310 1.64 33.50 4.10
N ASP A 311 0.71 33.18 3.20
CA ASP A 311 0.19 34.13 2.21
C ASP A 311 -1.19 34.63 2.67
N GLU A 312 -1.15 35.64 3.56
CA GLU A 312 -2.30 36.52 3.84
C GLU A 312 -2.49 37.47 2.66
N SER A 313 -3.48 37.20 1.81
CA SER A 313 -4.05 38.19 0.91
C SER A 313 -5.47 38.56 1.37
N ASP A 314 -5.52 39.69 2.05
CA ASP A 314 -6.68 40.57 2.16
C ASP A 314 -7.20 40.91 0.75
N GLU A 315 -8.40 40.47 0.40
CA GLU A 315 -9.26 41.22 -0.53
C GLU A 315 -10.69 41.25 0.02
N ASP A 316 -11.00 42.44 0.57
CA ASP A 316 -12.33 42.98 0.75
C ASP A 316 -13.13 42.85 -0.56
N ASP A 317 -14.26 42.13 -0.53
CA ASP A 317 -15.34 42.37 -1.49
C ASP A 317 -16.65 42.53 -0.72
N GLU A 318 -17.03 43.81 -0.67
CA GLU A 318 -18.26 44.37 -0.17
C GLU A 318 -19.48 43.86 -0.97
N ASP A 319 -20.62 43.81 -0.26
CA ASP A 319 -21.97 44.07 -0.75
C ASP A 319 -22.56 43.17 -1.86
N ASN A 320 -23.42 42.25 -1.44
CA ASN A 320 -24.73 42.09 -2.07
C ASN A 320 -25.77 41.66 -1.01
N GLU A 321 -26.36 42.66 -0.36
CA GLU A 321 -27.72 42.58 0.14
C GLU A 321 -28.65 42.51 -1.08
N ASP A 322 -29.34 41.39 -1.28
CA ASP A 322 -30.59 41.39 -2.04
C ASP A 322 -31.57 40.41 -1.40
N ASP A 323 -32.61 41.03 -0.86
CA ASP A 323 -33.81 40.45 -0.29
C ASP A 323 -34.53 39.54 -1.30
N GLU A 324 -34.82 38.29 -0.92
CA GLU A 324 -36.05 37.64 -1.40
C GLU A 324 -36.75 36.92 -0.25
N ASP A 325 -37.64 37.69 0.38
CA ASP A 325 -38.84 37.20 1.05
C ASP A 325 -39.56 36.17 0.18
N ARG A 326 -39.57 34.89 0.61
CA ARG A 326 -40.54 33.90 0.12
C ARG A 326 -41.57 33.59 1.19
N ASP A 327 -42.55 34.48 1.15
CA ASP A 327 -43.90 34.44 1.70
C ASP A 327 -44.68 33.18 1.24
N TYR A 328 -45.15 32.45 2.24
CA TYR A 328 -46.36 31.61 2.34
C TYR A 328 -46.96 30.98 1.06
N GLY A 329 -46.96 29.64 1.06
CA GLY A 329 -47.84 28.78 0.28
C GLY A 329 -48.50 27.71 1.15
N GLU A 330 -49.34 28.17 2.08
CA GLU A 330 -50.29 27.32 2.81
C GLU A 330 -51.44 26.96 1.86
N ASP A 331 -51.42 25.76 1.28
CA ASP A 331 -52.61 25.20 0.62
C ASP A 331 -52.99 23.88 1.29
N GLY A 332 -54.04 23.97 2.08
CA GLY A 332 -54.71 22.83 2.66
C GLY A 332 -55.71 22.18 1.70
N VAL A 333 -56.29 21.11 2.26
CA VAL A 333 -57.64 20.59 2.01
C VAL A 333 -57.82 19.65 0.80
N ARG A 334 -58.03 18.36 1.09
CA ARG A 334 -59.29 17.58 0.94
C ARG A 334 -58.97 16.07 0.92
N ARG A 335 -59.34 15.33 1.97
CA ARG A 335 -60.63 14.64 2.24
C ARG A 335 -60.76 13.26 1.57
N ASP A 336 -60.95 12.28 2.44
CA ASP A 336 -61.88 11.14 2.40
C ASP A 336 -61.94 10.27 1.13
N HIS A 337 -61.45 9.03 1.21
CA HIS A 337 -62.31 7.84 1.35
C HIS A 337 -61.53 6.55 1.65
#